data_AF-A0A7C5HPK5-F1
#
_entry.id   AF-A0A7C5HPK5-F1
#
_cell.length_a   1.000
_cell.length_b   1.000
_cell.length_c   1.000
_cell.angle_alpha   90.00
_cell.angle_beta   90.00
_cell.angle_gamma   90.00
#
_symmetry.space_group_name_H-M   'P 1'
#
loop_
_entity.id
_entity.type
_entity.pdbx_description
1 polymer ?
#
loop_
_entity_poly.entity_id
_entity_poly.type
_entity_poly.pdbx_seq_one_letter_code
_entity_poly.pdbx_strand_id
1 'polypeptide(L)' 'MKFVFNKRNKILLILAIVMLIIGYIVMGTGDKTISPVILIIAYVVLIPAAIMTGVSKEDE' A
#
# COMPACT_ATOMS: atom_id res chain seq x y z
N MET A 1 12.69 -18.13 0.13
CA MET A 1 11.41 -17.38 0.14
C MET A 1 10.94 -17.22 -1.29
N LYS A 2 9.90 -17.96 -1.70
CA LYS A 2 9.29 -17.80 -3.02
C LYS A 2 8.16 -16.77 -2.84
N PHE A 3 8.26 -15.62 -3.49
CA PHE A 3 7.21 -14.60 -3.43
C PHE A 3 6.01 -15.06 -4.27
N VAL A 4 5.04 -15.72 -3.65
CA VAL A 4 3.81 -16.14 -4.32
C VAL A 4 2.78 -15.04 -4.18
N PHE A 5 2.76 -14.12 -5.15
CA PHE A 5 1.77 -13.05 -5.19
C PHE A 5 0.38 -13.62 -5.48
N ASN A 6 -0.39 -13.88 -4.42
CA ASN A 6 -1.77 -14.30 -4.51
C ASN A 6 -2.68 -13.12 -4.95
N LYS A 7 -3.86 -13.39 -5.53
CA LYS A 7 -4.77 -12.36 -6.08
C LYS A 7 -5.11 -11.27 -5.05
N ARG A 8 -5.25 -11.64 -3.78
CA ARG A 8 -5.55 -10.72 -2.67
C ARG A 8 -4.43 -9.72 -2.41
N ASN A 9 -3.18 -10.19 -2.37
CA ASN A 9 -2.03 -9.29 -2.21
C ASN A 9 -1.94 -8.32 -3.40
N LYS A 10 -2.12 -8.81 -4.63
CA LYS A 10 -2.09 -7.93 -5.81
C LYS A 10 -3.12 -6.80 -5.72
N ILE A 11 -4.34 -7.08 -5.24
CA ILE A 11 -5.38 -6.07 -5.04
C ILE A 11 -4.97 -5.07 -3.94
N LEU A 12 -4.43 -5.55 -2.81
CA LEU A 12 -3.93 -4.71 -1.72
C LEU A 12 -2.78 -3.80 -2.17
N LEU A 13 -1.86 -4.32 -2.98
CA LEU A 13 -0.73 -3.56 -3.53
C LEU A 13 -1.22 -2.48 -4.51
N ILE A 14 -2.16 -2.81 -5.39
CA ILE A 14 -2.77 -1.83 -6.30
C ILE A 14 -3.47 -0.73 -5.50
N LEU A 15 -4.22 -1.09 -4.46
CA LEU A 15 -4.89 -0.14 -3.59
C LEU A 15 -3.89 0.80 -2.89
N ALA A 16 -2.77 0.27 -2.40
CA ALA A 16 -1.70 1.04 -1.79
C ALA A 16 -1.09 2.06 -2.77
N ILE A 17 -0.83 1.64 -4.02
CA ILE A 17 -0.32 2.51 -5.08
C ILE A 17 -1.31 3.62 -5.40
N VAL A 18 -2.60 3.31 -5.54
CA VAL A 18 -3.64 4.33 -5.79
C VAL A 18 -3.69 5.34 -4.65
N MET A 19 -3.61 4.89 -3.39
CA MET A 19 -3.58 5.78 -2.23
C MET A 19 -2.34 6.68 -2.21
N LEU A 20 -1.17 6.18 -2.63
CA LEU A 20 0.03 7.02 -2.79
C LEU A 20 -0.18 8.11 -3.84
N ILE A 21 -0.71 7.75 -5.01
CA ILE A 21 -0.98 8.71 -6.08
C ILE A 21 -1.91 9.81 -5.56
N ILE A 22 -2.99 9.44 -4.89
CA ILE A 22 -3.92 10.42 -4.28
C ILE A 22 -3.19 11.28 -3.25
N GLY A 23 -2.41 10.68 -2.35
CA GLY A 23 -1.65 11.41 -1.33
C GLY A 23 -0.69 12.44 -1.92
N TYR A 24 0.01 12.10 -3.00
CA TYR A 24 0.91 13.03 -3.70
C TYR A 24 0.17 14.12 -4.48
N ILE A 25 -0.99 13.81 -5.09
CA ILE A 25 -1.82 14.83 -5.73
C ILE A 25 -2.30 15.85 -4.70
N VAL A 26 -2.78 15.39 -3.54
CA VAL A 26 -3.21 16.26 -2.44
C VAL A 26 -2.01 17.05 -1.87
N MET A 27 -0.83 16.45 -1.78
CA MET A 27 0.39 17.18 -1.41
C MET A 27 0.72 18.30 -2.39
N GLY A 28 0.48 18.08 -3.69
CA GLY A 28 0.67 19.07 -4.74
C GLY A 28 -0.25 20.29 -4.64
N THR A 29 -1.38 20.21 -3.93
CA THR A 29 -2.24 21.37 -3.66
C THR A 29 -1.73 22.26 -2.54
N GLY A 30 -0.65 21.85 -1.86
CA GLY A 30 -0.04 22.57 -0.73
C GLY A 30 -0.56 22.14 0.65
N ASP A 31 -1.43 21.13 0.70
CA ASP A 31 -1.93 20.54 1.95
C ASP A 31 -0.82 19.77 2.68
N LYS A 32 -0.58 20.16 3.94
CA LYS A 32 0.49 19.63 4.81
C LYS A 32 -0.06 18.80 5.97
N THR A 33 -1.36 18.57 6.03
CA THR A 33 -2.01 17.89 7.16
C THR A 33 -2.66 16.60 6.68
N ILE A 34 -3.49 16.66 5.65
CA ILE A 34 -4.19 15.50 5.09
C ILE A 34 -3.24 14.67 4.23
N SER A 35 -2.39 15.31 3.43
CA SER A 35 -1.45 14.60 2.54
C SER A 35 -0.49 13.67 3.28
N PRO A 36 0.22 14.13 4.33
CA PRO A 36 1.13 13.25 5.07
C PRO A 36 0.40 12.12 5.76
N VAL A 37 -0.82 12.33 6.26
CA VAL A 37 -1.63 11.27 6.89
C VAL A 37 -1.98 10.17 5.89
N ILE A 38 -2.44 10.55 4.69
CA ILE A 38 -2.73 9.58 3.62
C ILE A 38 -1.46 8.82 3.22
N LEU A 39 -0.34 9.53 3.05
CA LEU A 39 0.93 8.92 2.68
C LEU A 39 1.46 7.98 3.77
N ILE A 40 1.32 8.31 5.05
CA ILE A 40 1.70 7.46 6.18
C ILE A 40 0.87 6.17 6.18
N ILE A 41 -0.44 6.26 6.00
CA ILE A 41 -1.31 5.07 5.93
C ILE A 41 -0.92 4.19 4.75
N ALA A 42 -0.65 4.79 3.59
CA ALA A 42 -0.20 4.08 2.41
C ALA A 42 1.15 3.36 2.64
N TYR A 43 2.15 4.07 3.18
CA TYR A 43 3.52 3.56 3.33
C TYR A 43 3.74 2.64 4.52
N VAL A 44 3.10 2.92 5.67
CA VAL A 44 3.37 2.23 6.94
C VAL A 44 2.39 1.09 7.16
N VAL A 45 1.17 1.17 6.60
CA VAL A 45 0.13 0.15 6.80
C VAL A 45 -0.09 -0.65 5.53
N LEU A 46 -0.50 0.01 4.44
CA LEU A 46 -0.96 -0.70 3.24
C LEU A 46 0.16 -1.41 2.48
N ILE A 47 1.32 -0.77 2.26
CA ILE A 47 2.46 -1.41 1.58
C ILE A 47 2.99 -2.61 2.40
N PRO A 48 3.27 -2.50 3.71
CA PRO A 48 3.69 -3.63 4.52
C PRO A 48 2.63 -4.71 4.60
N ALA A 49 1.34 -4.36 4.75
CA ALA A 49 0.26 -5.33 4.76
C ALA A 49 0.13 -6.08 3.43
N ALA A 50 0.27 -5.40 2.29
CA ALA A 50 0.32 -6.03 0.98
C ALA A 50 1.50 -7.01 0.91
N ILE A 51 2.71 -6.56 1.23
CA ILE A 51 3.90 -7.41 1.20
C ILE A 51 3.75 -8.62 2.14
N MET A 52 3.34 -8.42 3.39
CA MET A 52 3.18 -9.49 4.38
C MET A 52 2.10 -10.49 4.00
N THR A 53 0.95 -10.04 3.48
CA THR A 53 -0.10 -10.95 2.98
C THR A 53 0.30 -11.65 1.67
N GLY A 54 1.24 -11.07 0.92
CA GLY A 54 1.95 -11.72 -0.17
C GLY A 54 2.95 -12.79 0.23
N VAL A 55 3.45 -12.69 1.45
CA VAL A 55 4.38 -13.65 2.06
C VAL A 55 3.62 -14.77 2.78
N SER A 56 2.29 -14.71 2.84
CA SER A 56 1.45 -15.78 3.41
C SER A 56 1.57 -17.08 2.61
N LYS A 57 2.34 -17.99 3.22
CA LYS A 57 2.34 -19.47 3.20
C LYS A 57 1.82 -20.15 1.93
N GLU A 58 2.73 -20.90 1.31
CA GLU A 58 2.42 -22.21 0.72
C GLU A 58 1.69 -23.00 1.83
N ASP A 59 0.35 -23.02 1.77
CA ASP A 59 -0.44 -24.00 2.51
C ASP A 59 -0.09 -25.36 1.88
N GLU A 60 0.64 -26.19 2.62
CA GLU A 60 0.86 -27.62 2.33
C GLU A 60 -0.47 -28.36 2.15
#